data_AF-A0A7V9M2V8-F1
#
_entry.id   AF-A0A7V9M2V8-F1
#
_cell.length_a   1.000
_cell.length_b   1.000
_cell.length_c   1.000
_cell.angle_alpha   90.00
_cell.angle_beta   90.00
_cell.angle_gamma   90.00
#
_symmetry.space_group_name_H-M   'P 1'
#
loop_
_entity.id
_entity.type
_entity.pdbx_description
1 polymer ?
#
loop_
_entity_poly.entity_id
_entity_poly.type
_entity_poly.pdbx_seq_one_letter_code
_entity_poly.pdbx_strand_id
1 'polypeptide(L)'
;IYNKVLLQRNSLLKTFAEQRQIDLNLLDVLDEQLMTPGKEIYKIRKLFCEQMIPLVKRFYSQIADNNEVIELSYESQLNEHHFDELLKKFRDKDLFLQRSNTGIHKDDLLAQLTGRNFKNIASQGQRKSLLFALKLAEFELLKTNKGFAPLLLLDDVFEKLDDIRMQNLLEWVCKKNSGQVFITDTHTERLRNSLRSFNENFQIIELS
;
A
#
# COMPACT_ATOMS: atom_id res chain seq x y z
N ILE A 1 5.17 9.80 -16.23
CA ILE A 1 5.76 11.16 -16.36
C ILE A 1 6.66 11.49 -15.16
N TYR A 2 6.12 11.58 -13.93
CA TYR A 2 6.90 11.91 -12.72
C TYR A 2 8.25 11.17 -12.59
N ASN A 3 8.23 9.84 -12.62
CA ASN A 3 9.46 9.04 -12.49
C ASN A 3 10.50 9.34 -13.58
N LYS A 4 10.07 9.67 -14.80
CA LYS A 4 10.97 10.03 -15.90
C LYS A 4 11.67 11.35 -15.60
N VAL A 5 10.93 12.37 -15.16
CA VAL A 5 11.49 13.68 -14.78
C VAL A 5 12.40 13.54 -13.55
N LEU A 6 12.02 12.72 -12.57
CA LEU A 6 12.85 12.43 -11.40
C LEU A 6 14.20 11.81 -11.79
N LEU A 7 14.19 10.85 -12.73
CA LEU A 7 15.42 10.25 -13.26
C LEU A 7 16.27 11.27 -14.02
N GLN A 8 15.66 12.13 -14.83
CA GLN A 8 16.36 13.22 -15.53
C GLN A 8 17.01 14.19 -14.55
N ARG A 9 16.28 14.60 -13.50
CA ARG A 9 16.80 15.46 -12.44
C ARG A 9 17.98 14.81 -11.70
N ASN A 10 17.85 13.55 -11.30
CA ASN A 10 18.94 12.83 -10.64
C ASN A 10 20.16 12.66 -11.55
N SER A 11 19.94 12.41 -12.85
CA SER A 11 21.02 12.36 -13.84
C SER A 11 21.73 13.71 -13.96
N LEU A 12 20.97 14.81 -13.99
CA LEU A 12 21.53 16.16 -14.07
C LEU A 12 22.38 16.49 -12.83
N LEU A 13 21.88 16.18 -11.62
CA LEU A 13 22.64 16.36 -10.37
C LEU A 13 23.97 15.61 -10.39
N LYS A 14 23.96 14.39 -10.94
CA LYS A 14 25.18 13.59 -11.12
C LYS A 14 26.13 14.23 -12.14
N THR A 15 25.62 14.70 -13.28
CA THR A 15 26.41 15.40 -14.30
C THR A 15 27.06 16.68 -13.75
N PHE A 16 26.35 17.45 -12.92
CA PHE A 16 26.94 18.62 -12.26
C PHE A 16 28.14 18.28 -11.37
N ALA A 17 28.06 17.17 -10.64
CA ALA A 17 29.16 16.70 -9.82
C ALA A 17 30.36 16.22 -10.66
N GLU A 18 30.11 15.52 -11.78
CA GLU A 18 31.15 15.02 -12.70
C GLU A 18 31.86 16.16 -13.45
N GLN A 19 31.10 17.15 -13.94
CA GLN A 19 31.62 18.26 -14.75
C GLN A 19 32.07 19.47 -13.92
N ARG A 20 31.79 19.49 -12.60
CA ARG A 20 32.02 20.62 -11.69
C ARG A 20 31.42 21.94 -12.19
N GLN A 21 30.31 21.84 -12.94
CA GLN A 21 29.57 22.96 -13.48
C GLN A 21 28.11 22.80 -13.08
N ILE A 22 27.53 23.83 -12.48
CA ILE A 22 26.14 23.83 -12.03
C ILE A 22 25.35 24.77 -12.92
N ASP A 23 24.32 24.24 -13.59
CA ASP A 23 23.33 25.02 -14.33
C ASP A 23 22.02 25.06 -13.54
N LEU A 24 21.84 26.10 -12.72
CA LEU A 24 20.64 26.25 -11.90
C LEU A 24 19.38 26.49 -12.72
N ASN A 25 19.50 27.12 -13.91
CA ASN A 25 18.33 27.36 -14.77
C ASN A 25 17.78 26.05 -15.30
N LEU A 26 18.66 25.15 -15.75
CA LEU A 26 18.23 23.82 -16.21
C LEU A 26 17.64 22.99 -15.07
N LEU A 27 18.18 23.12 -13.85
CA LEU A 27 17.62 22.47 -12.66
C LEU A 27 16.22 23.02 -12.32
N ASP A 28 16.01 24.33 -12.40
CA ASP A 28 14.72 24.98 -12.16
C ASP A 28 13.64 24.50 -13.15
N VAL A 29 14.00 24.31 -14.43
CA VAL A 29 13.09 23.73 -15.44
C VAL A 29 12.67 22.31 -15.06
N LEU A 30 13.60 21.48 -14.59
CA LEU A 30 13.27 20.11 -14.15
C LEU A 30 12.48 20.10 -12.84
N ASP A 31 12.74 21.03 -11.93
CA ASP A 31 11.96 21.22 -10.71
C ASP A 31 10.49 21.52 -11.07
N GLU A 32 10.24 22.44 -12.00
CA GLU A 32 8.88 22.75 -12.50
C GLU A 32 8.19 21.53 -13.13
N GLN A 33 8.89 20.83 -14.02
CA GLN A 33 8.37 19.61 -14.66
C GLN A 33 8.10 18.48 -13.66
N LEU A 34 8.83 18.42 -12.55
CA LEU A 34 8.66 17.42 -11.50
C LEU A 34 7.46 17.76 -10.61
N MET A 35 7.28 19.04 -10.31
CA MET A 35 6.23 19.54 -9.42
C MET A 35 4.84 19.25 -9.94
N THR A 36 4.56 19.56 -11.20
CA THR A 36 3.21 19.42 -11.79
C THR A 36 2.62 18.02 -11.61
N PRO A 37 3.25 16.94 -12.11
CA PRO A 37 2.73 15.59 -11.89
C PRO A 37 2.83 15.15 -10.42
N GLY A 38 3.79 15.66 -9.64
CA GLY A 38 3.91 15.27 -8.24
C GLY A 38 2.82 15.85 -7.35
N LYS A 39 2.37 17.09 -7.58
CA LYS A 39 1.22 17.70 -6.88
C LYS A 39 -0.08 16.93 -7.16
N GLU A 40 -0.30 16.54 -8.41
CA GLU A 40 -1.47 15.74 -8.80
C GLU A 40 -1.45 14.35 -8.15
N ILE A 41 -0.30 13.65 -8.19
CA ILE A 41 -0.16 12.33 -7.55
C ILE A 41 -0.37 12.44 -6.03
N TYR A 42 0.19 13.46 -5.38
CA TYR A 42 0.00 13.70 -3.95
C TYR A 42 -1.49 13.85 -3.60
N LYS A 43 -2.20 14.71 -4.34
CA LYS A 43 -3.64 14.95 -4.12
C LYS A 43 -4.45 13.67 -4.23
N ILE A 44 -4.19 12.85 -5.26
CA ILE A 44 -4.87 11.58 -5.47
C ILE A 44 -4.54 10.58 -4.36
N ARG A 45 -3.25 10.47 -3.97
CA ARG A 45 -2.82 9.57 -2.89
C ARG A 45 -3.45 9.93 -1.56
N LYS A 46 -3.48 11.21 -1.21
CA LYS A 46 -4.09 11.71 0.01
C LYS A 46 -5.57 11.30 0.08
N LEU A 47 -6.34 11.64 -0.96
CA LEU A 47 -7.76 11.30 -1.04
C LEU A 47 -8.00 9.78 -1.02
N PHE A 48 -7.15 9.00 -1.72
CA PHE A 48 -7.23 7.55 -1.70
C PHE A 48 -6.97 6.97 -0.31
N CYS A 49 -5.95 7.48 0.40
CA CYS A 49 -5.62 7.03 1.75
C CYS A 49 -6.71 7.39 2.76
N GLU A 50 -7.34 8.57 2.64
CA GLU A 50 -8.48 8.97 3.47
C GLU A 50 -9.67 7.99 3.36
N GLN A 51 -9.86 7.37 2.19
CA GLN A 51 -10.90 6.36 1.97
C GLN A 51 -10.44 4.94 2.35
N MET A 52 -9.19 4.58 2.03
CA MET A 52 -8.65 3.24 2.22
C MET A 52 -8.34 2.93 3.68
N ILE A 53 -7.71 3.86 4.41
CA ILE A 53 -7.24 3.61 5.78
C ILE A 53 -8.36 3.16 6.72
N PRO A 54 -9.55 3.79 6.75
CA PRO A 54 -10.66 3.31 7.58
C PRO A 54 -11.09 1.87 7.26
N LEU A 55 -11.09 1.50 5.97
CA LEU A 55 -11.42 0.15 5.54
C LEU A 55 -10.35 -0.86 6.00
N VAL A 56 -9.07 -0.51 5.88
CA VAL A 56 -7.96 -1.36 6.35
C VAL A 56 -8.06 -1.60 7.84
N LYS A 57 -8.28 -0.54 8.64
CA LYS A 57 -8.46 -0.66 10.10
C LYS A 57 -9.62 -1.59 10.44
N ARG A 58 -10.76 -1.42 9.77
CA ARG A 58 -11.95 -2.27 9.95
C ARG A 58 -11.64 -3.74 9.63
N PHE A 59 -11.04 -4.01 8.47
CA PHE A 59 -10.73 -5.38 8.05
C PHE A 59 -9.67 -6.03 8.93
N TYR A 60 -8.65 -5.28 9.33
CA TYR A 60 -7.65 -5.78 10.25
C TYR A 60 -8.27 -6.20 11.59
N SER A 61 -9.14 -5.36 12.17
CA SER A 61 -9.84 -5.66 13.42
C SER A 61 -10.72 -6.91 13.31
N GLN A 62 -11.39 -7.08 12.16
CA GLN A 62 -12.20 -8.26 11.88
C GLN A 62 -11.35 -9.53 11.78
N ILE A 63 -10.19 -9.47 11.13
CA ILE A 63 -9.31 -10.63 10.96
C ILE A 63 -8.60 -10.97 12.28
N ALA A 64 -7.96 -9.98 12.91
CA ALA A 64 -7.08 -10.15 14.06
C ALA A 64 -7.79 -10.28 15.42
N ASP A 65 -9.13 -10.28 15.42
CA ASP A 65 -9.99 -10.44 16.59
C ASP A 65 -9.75 -9.37 17.68
N ASN A 66 -10.20 -8.13 17.42
CA ASN A 66 -10.41 -6.92 18.28
C ASN A 66 -9.41 -6.56 19.42
N ASN A 67 -8.41 -7.38 19.71
CA ASN A 67 -7.40 -7.21 20.75
C ASN A 67 -6.19 -6.44 20.23
N GLU A 68 -6.14 -6.20 18.92
CA GLU A 68 -5.04 -5.54 18.22
C GLU A 68 -5.53 -4.24 17.60
N VAL A 69 -4.99 -3.11 18.06
CA VAL A 69 -5.30 -1.79 17.50
C VAL A 69 -4.20 -1.42 16.51
N ILE A 70 -4.58 -1.37 15.23
CA ILE A 70 -3.71 -0.88 14.16
C ILE A 70 -4.05 0.56 13.80
N GLU A 71 -3.02 1.38 13.69
CA GLU A 71 -3.09 2.73 13.16
C GLU A 71 -2.31 2.81 11.86
N LEU A 72 -2.88 3.48 10.86
CA LEU A 72 -2.20 3.76 9.59
C LEU A 72 -2.23 5.26 9.30
N SER A 73 -1.10 5.80 8.83
CA SER A 73 -1.01 7.19 8.39
C SER A 73 -0.25 7.30 7.07
N TYR A 74 -0.75 8.15 6.17
CA TYR A 74 -0.05 8.51 4.95
C TYR A 74 0.87 9.69 5.22
N GLU A 75 2.17 9.42 5.22
CA GLU A 75 3.21 10.39 5.46
C GLU A 75 3.75 10.95 4.14
N SER A 76 3.65 12.25 3.99
CA SER A 76 4.25 12.98 2.88
C SER A 76 4.81 14.30 3.37
N GLN A 77 5.98 14.69 2.86
CA GLN A 77 6.55 16.02 3.12
C GLN A 77 5.62 17.15 2.61
N LEU A 78 4.74 16.83 1.66
CA LEU A 78 3.74 17.75 1.10
C LEU A 78 2.53 17.97 2.01
N ASN A 79 2.43 17.26 3.14
CA ASN A 79 1.40 17.53 4.15
C ASN A 79 1.63 18.87 4.86
N GLU A 80 2.88 19.28 5.02
CA GLU A 80 3.27 20.45 5.82
C GLU A 80 3.87 21.60 4.99
N HIS A 81 4.31 21.32 3.76
CA HIS A 81 5.07 22.26 2.95
C HIS A 81 4.65 22.25 1.48
N HIS A 82 4.83 23.39 0.81
CA HIS A 82 4.67 23.46 -0.63
C HIS A 82 5.83 22.78 -1.36
N PHE A 83 5.55 22.19 -2.52
CA PHE A 83 6.55 21.37 -3.22
C PHE A 83 7.75 22.20 -3.72
N ASP A 84 7.52 23.44 -4.17
CA ASP A 84 8.58 24.35 -4.60
C ASP A 84 9.49 24.78 -3.44
N GLU A 85 8.92 25.02 -2.26
CA GLU A 85 9.68 25.33 -1.04
C GLU A 85 10.59 24.16 -0.66
N LEU A 86 10.07 22.93 -0.73
CA LEU A 86 10.85 21.73 -0.46
C LEU A 86 12.01 21.56 -1.44
N LEU A 87 11.77 21.71 -2.75
CA LEU A 87 12.83 21.57 -3.77
C LEU A 87 13.94 22.61 -3.58
N LYS A 88 13.58 23.85 -3.24
CA LYS A 88 14.56 24.90 -2.90
C LYS A 88 15.31 24.57 -1.60
N LYS A 89 14.60 24.18 -0.55
CA LYS A 89 15.17 23.84 0.78
C LYS A 89 16.17 22.69 0.72
N PHE A 90 15.90 21.66 -0.10
CA PHE A 90 16.74 20.48 -0.23
C PHE A 90 17.80 20.59 -1.33
N ARG A 91 17.88 21.71 -2.06
CA ARG A 91 18.74 21.86 -3.24
C ARG A 91 20.22 21.57 -2.96
N ASP A 92 20.80 22.19 -1.94
CA ASP A 92 22.21 21.98 -1.59
C ASP A 92 22.49 20.52 -1.20
N LYS A 93 21.56 19.91 -0.47
CA LYS A 93 21.63 18.50 -0.10
C LYS A 93 21.50 17.58 -1.31
N ASP A 94 20.63 17.93 -2.25
CA ASP A 94 20.42 17.17 -3.49
C ASP A 94 21.63 17.24 -4.41
N LEU A 95 22.26 18.42 -4.52
CA LEU A 95 23.54 18.61 -5.24
C LEU A 95 24.65 17.77 -4.61
N PHE A 96 24.78 17.84 -3.28
CA PHE A 96 25.80 17.07 -2.56
C PHE A 96 25.61 15.56 -2.66
N LEU A 97 24.37 15.08 -2.50
CA LEU A 97 24.03 13.64 -2.53
C LEU A 97 23.76 13.10 -3.94
N GLN A 98 23.75 13.97 -4.96
CA GLN A 98 23.52 13.64 -6.36
C GLN A 98 22.18 12.90 -6.60
N ARG A 99 21.17 13.21 -5.78
CA ARG A 99 19.84 12.61 -5.86
C ARG A 99 18.81 13.54 -5.22
N SER A 100 17.58 13.45 -5.71
CA SER A 100 16.43 14.15 -5.15
C SER A 100 16.06 13.55 -3.79
N ASN A 101 15.96 14.38 -2.75
CA ASN A 101 15.60 13.94 -1.40
C ASN A 101 14.18 14.36 -1.00
N THR A 102 13.41 14.97 -1.90
CA THR A 102 12.05 15.43 -1.61
C THR A 102 11.05 15.20 -2.75
N GLY A 103 9.79 15.01 -2.38
CA GLY A 103 8.66 14.79 -3.28
C GLY A 103 7.99 13.43 -3.06
N ILE A 104 6.95 13.13 -3.84
CA ILE A 104 6.07 11.97 -3.61
C ILE A 104 6.77 10.59 -3.69
N HIS A 105 7.99 10.51 -4.22
CA HIS A 105 8.78 9.27 -4.19
C HIS A 105 9.37 8.97 -2.80
N LYS A 106 9.22 9.88 -1.83
CA LYS A 106 9.65 9.73 -0.43
C LYS A 106 8.47 9.50 0.52
N ASP A 107 7.25 9.53 0.01
CA ASP A 107 6.06 9.25 0.82
C ASP A 107 6.06 7.82 1.34
N ASP A 108 5.36 7.59 2.45
CA ASP A 108 5.19 6.26 3.05
C ASP A 108 3.79 6.08 3.63
N LEU A 109 3.36 4.82 3.80
CA LEU A 109 2.18 4.46 4.57
C LEU A 109 2.64 3.79 5.85
N LEU A 110 2.74 4.57 6.93
CA LEU A 110 3.19 4.07 8.21
C LEU A 110 2.08 3.24 8.86
N ALA A 111 2.47 2.10 9.42
CA ALA A 111 1.60 1.27 10.23
C ALA A 111 2.18 1.15 11.65
N GLN A 112 1.31 1.30 12.63
CA GLN A 112 1.63 1.11 14.04
C GLN A 112 0.67 0.10 14.66
N LEU A 113 1.21 -0.81 15.47
CA LEU A 113 0.43 -1.75 16.27
C LEU A 113 0.59 -1.37 17.74
N THR A 114 -0.50 -0.98 18.39
CA THR A 114 -0.51 -0.56 19.80
C THR A 114 0.56 0.52 20.09
N GLY A 115 0.64 1.51 19.20
CA GLY A 115 1.58 2.64 19.32
C GLY A 115 3.05 2.34 19.00
N ARG A 116 3.37 1.14 18.50
CA ARG A 116 4.73 0.74 18.10
C ARG A 116 4.81 0.49 16.61
N ASN A 117 5.96 0.77 16.00
CA ASN A 117 6.18 0.56 14.56
C ASN A 117 5.90 -0.91 14.17
N PHE A 118 4.88 -1.12 13.35
CA PHE A 118 4.39 -2.44 12.96
C PHE A 118 5.49 -3.31 12.34
N LYS A 119 6.33 -2.73 11.48
CA LYS A 119 7.39 -3.45 10.75
C LYS A 119 8.36 -4.16 11.70
N ASN A 120 8.64 -3.54 12.85
CA ASN A 120 9.65 -4.00 13.80
C ASN A 120 9.11 -5.07 14.76
N ILE A 121 7.80 -5.07 15.06
CA ILE A 121 7.23 -5.92 16.12
C ILE A 121 6.27 -6.99 15.61
N ALA A 122 5.72 -6.83 14.40
CA ALA A 122 4.61 -7.68 13.95
C ALA A 122 5.05 -9.12 13.70
N SER A 123 4.32 -10.07 14.27
CA SER A 123 4.41 -11.50 13.98
C SER A 123 4.04 -11.81 12.53
N GLN A 124 4.33 -13.02 12.04
CA GLN A 124 3.97 -13.41 10.67
C GLN A 124 2.45 -13.39 10.45
N GLY A 125 1.66 -13.85 11.42
CA GLY A 125 0.19 -13.80 11.35
C GLY A 125 -0.37 -12.37 11.32
N GLN A 126 0.22 -11.46 12.09
CA GLN A 126 -0.12 -10.04 12.07
C GLN A 126 0.19 -9.41 10.70
N ARG A 127 1.38 -9.69 10.14
CA ARG A 127 1.76 -9.22 8.80
C ARG A 127 0.81 -9.72 7.71
N LYS A 128 0.46 -11.01 7.74
CA LYS A 128 -0.55 -11.59 6.83
C LYS A 128 -1.93 -10.94 7.02
N SER A 129 -2.35 -10.69 8.26
CA SER A 129 -3.63 -10.03 8.55
C SER A 129 -3.68 -8.61 7.98
N LEU A 130 -2.60 -7.84 8.10
CA LEU A 130 -2.50 -6.51 7.47
C LEU A 130 -2.52 -6.59 5.95
N LEU A 131 -1.81 -7.56 5.37
CA LEU A 131 -1.83 -7.79 3.92
C LEU A 131 -3.25 -8.07 3.43
N PHE A 132 -3.98 -8.97 4.09
CA PHE A 132 -5.36 -9.27 3.73
C PHE A 132 -6.26 -8.06 3.95
N ALA A 133 -6.13 -7.34 5.06
CA ALA A 133 -6.90 -6.12 5.31
C ALA A 133 -6.70 -5.05 4.22
N LEU A 134 -5.47 -4.87 3.73
CA LEU A 134 -5.16 -4.00 2.59
C LEU A 134 -5.85 -4.48 1.31
N LYS A 135 -5.83 -5.78 1.03
CA LYS A 135 -6.45 -6.36 -0.16
C LYS A 135 -7.97 -6.32 -0.14
N LEU A 136 -8.58 -6.53 1.02
CA LEU A 136 -10.03 -6.41 1.18
C LEU A 136 -10.48 -4.94 1.11
N ALA A 137 -9.68 -3.99 1.63
CA ALA A 137 -9.94 -2.57 1.46
C ALA A 137 -9.87 -2.15 -0.01
N GLU A 138 -8.84 -2.61 -0.73
CA GLU A 138 -8.70 -2.40 -2.18
C GLU A 138 -9.91 -2.97 -2.94
N PHE A 139 -10.33 -4.19 -2.61
CA PHE A 139 -11.51 -4.84 -3.18
C PHE A 139 -12.78 -4.00 -3.03
N GLU A 140 -13.07 -3.51 -1.82
CA GLU A 140 -14.26 -2.70 -1.55
C GLU A 140 -14.25 -1.36 -2.28
N LEU A 141 -13.09 -0.70 -2.35
CA LEU A 141 -12.94 0.55 -3.11
C LEU A 141 -13.14 0.31 -4.60
N LEU A 142 -12.58 -0.78 -5.14
CA LEU A 142 -12.78 -1.15 -6.54
C LEU A 142 -14.25 -1.45 -6.83
N LYS A 143 -14.91 -2.23 -5.97
CA LYS A 143 -16.34 -2.55 -6.09
C LYS A 143 -17.20 -1.29 -6.11
N THR A 144 -16.94 -0.37 -5.18
CA THR A 144 -17.68 0.90 -5.08
C THR A 144 -17.46 1.77 -6.32
N ASN A 145 -16.22 1.90 -6.79
CA ASN A 145 -15.88 2.76 -7.93
C ASN A 145 -16.30 2.17 -9.29
N LYS A 146 -16.36 0.84 -9.42
CA LYS A 146 -16.73 0.16 -10.67
C LYS A 146 -18.21 -0.23 -10.73
N GLY A 147 -18.90 -0.26 -9.60
CA GLY A 147 -20.32 -0.64 -9.49
C GLY A 147 -20.57 -2.16 -9.52
N PHE A 148 -19.52 -2.98 -9.57
CA PHE A 148 -19.62 -4.44 -9.51
C PHE A 148 -18.44 -5.04 -8.74
N ALA A 149 -18.63 -6.21 -8.14
CA ALA A 149 -17.59 -6.87 -7.36
C ALA A 149 -16.49 -7.43 -8.28
N PRO A 150 -15.20 -7.13 -8.04
CA PRO A 150 -14.11 -7.74 -8.80
C PRO A 150 -13.94 -9.22 -8.43
N LEU A 151 -13.12 -9.93 -9.21
CA LEU A 151 -12.70 -11.29 -8.88
C LEU A 151 -11.68 -11.24 -7.74
N LEU A 152 -11.85 -12.07 -6.72
CA LEU A 152 -10.91 -12.19 -5.61
C LEU A 152 -10.06 -13.44 -5.77
N LEU A 153 -8.75 -13.26 -5.88
CA LEU A 153 -7.76 -14.34 -5.96
C LEU A 153 -6.96 -14.35 -4.66
N LEU A 154 -6.98 -15.46 -3.94
CA LEU A 154 -6.29 -15.61 -2.67
C LEU A 154 -5.31 -16.79 -2.75
N ASP A 155 -4.02 -16.47 -2.66
CA ASP A 155 -2.94 -17.45 -2.79
C ASP A 155 -2.35 -17.82 -1.44
N ASP A 156 -2.16 -19.13 -1.20
CA ASP A 156 -1.64 -19.73 0.03
C ASP A 156 -2.23 -19.13 1.31
N VAL A 157 -3.56 -19.01 1.35
CA VAL A 157 -4.27 -18.26 2.41
C VAL A 157 -4.02 -18.85 3.80
N PHE A 158 -3.86 -20.17 3.88
CA PHE A 158 -3.76 -20.89 5.14
C PHE A 158 -2.34 -20.85 5.74
N GLU A 159 -1.34 -20.43 4.96
CA GLU A 159 0.02 -20.30 5.46
C GLU A 159 0.12 -19.13 6.45
N LYS A 160 0.61 -19.40 7.68
CA LYS A 160 0.95 -18.43 8.74
C LYS A 160 -0.22 -17.68 9.40
N LEU A 161 -1.47 -17.94 9.00
CA LEU A 161 -2.64 -17.55 9.80
C LEU A 161 -2.99 -18.67 10.78
N ASP A 162 -3.21 -18.27 12.04
CA ASP A 162 -3.86 -19.13 13.02
C ASP A 162 -5.33 -19.40 12.63
N ASP A 163 -5.94 -20.40 13.25
CA ASP A 163 -7.27 -20.87 12.86
C ASP A 163 -8.36 -19.82 13.08
N ILE A 164 -8.24 -18.95 14.09
CA ILE A 164 -9.21 -17.89 14.38
C ILE A 164 -9.16 -16.84 13.28
N ARG A 165 -7.98 -16.32 12.95
CA ARG A 165 -7.82 -15.31 11.89
C ARG A 165 -8.26 -15.83 10.53
N MET A 166 -7.97 -17.09 10.25
CA MET A 166 -8.37 -17.77 9.03
C MET A 166 -9.90 -17.88 8.93
N GLN A 167 -10.57 -18.29 10.01
CA GLN A 167 -12.04 -18.32 10.06
C GLN A 167 -12.64 -16.94 9.86
N ASN A 168 -12.12 -15.91 10.54
CA ASN A 168 -12.60 -14.53 10.39
C ASN A 168 -12.44 -14.00 8.96
N LEU A 169 -11.31 -14.30 8.31
CA LEU A 169 -11.07 -13.94 6.90
C LEU A 169 -12.08 -14.63 5.98
N LEU A 170 -12.26 -15.94 6.12
CA LEU A 170 -13.18 -16.73 5.29
C LEU A 170 -14.64 -16.34 5.52
N GLU A 171 -15.02 -15.95 6.74
CA GLU A 171 -16.38 -15.44 7.01
C GLU A 171 -16.69 -14.23 6.11
N TRP A 172 -15.76 -13.28 6.03
CA TRP A 172 -15.95 -12.12 5.17
C TRP A 172 -15.95 -12.51 3.68
N VAL A 173 -14.95 -13.30 3.26
CA VAL A 173 -14.72 -13.68 1.87
C VAL A 173 -15.84 -14.55 1.29
N CYS A 174 -16.43 -15.43 2.09
CA CYS A 174 -17.44 -16.37 1.62
C CYS A 174 -18.87 -15.88 1.85
N LYS A 175 -19.17 -15.18 2.96
CA LYS A 175 -20.55 -14.78 3.29
C LYS A 175 -20.90 -13.33 2.96
N LYS A 176 -19.96 -12.42 3.16
CA LYS A 176 -20.24 -10.96 3.04
C LYS A 176 -19.87 -10.42 1.67
N ASN A 177 -18.95 -11.09 0.99
CA ASN A 177 -18.56 -10.76 -0.36
C ASN A 177 -19.58 -11.28 -1.39
N SER A 178 -19.86 -10.47 -2.41
CA SER A 178 -20.74 -10.82 -3.53
C SER A 178 -19.98 -11.13 -4.83
N GLY A 179 -18.65 -11.14 -4.79
CA GLY A 179 -17.78 -11.47 -5.93
C GLY A 179 -17.33 -12.92 -5.93
N GLN A 180 -16.96 -13.44 -7.10
CA GLN A 180 -16.39 -14.79 -7.22
C GLN A 180 -14.98 -14.83 -6.60
N VAL A 181 -14.70 -15.91 -5.88
CA VAL A 181 -13.45 -16.11 -5.14
C VAL A 181 -12.75 -17.37 -5.63
N PHE A 182 -11.45 -17.28 -5.89
CA PHE A 182 -10.56 -18.43 -6.06
C PHE A 182 -9.55 -18.47 -4.94
N ILE A 183 -9.39 -19.64 -4.33
CA ILE A 183 -8.46 -19.88 -3.24
C ILE A 183 -7.54 -21.03 -3.66
N THR A 184 -6.23 -20.81 -3.60
CA THR A 184 -5.21 -21.85 -3.74
C THR A 184 -4.61 -22.16 -2.38
N ASP A 185 -4.40 -23.45 -2.12
CA ASP A 185 -3.71 -23.93 -0.92
C ASP A 185 -3.12 -25.33 -1.16
N THR A 186 -2.17 -25.71 -0.32
CA THR A 186 -1.53 -27.03 -0.34
C THR A 186 -2.23 -28.07 0.54
N HIS A 187 -3.17 -27.67 1.41
CA HIS A 187 -3.83 -28.53 2.39
C HIS A 187 -5.36 -28.59 2.18
N THR A 188 -5.79 -29.48 1.26
CA THR A 188 -7.20 -29.65 0.87
C THR A 188 -8.16 -29.85 2.04
N GLU A 189 -7.80 -30.68 3.04
CA GLU A 189 -8.69 -30.99 4.16
C GLU A 189 -8.94 -29.80 5.08
N ARG A 190 -7.93 -28.94 5.31
CA ARG A 190 -8.09 -27.72 6.13
C ARG A 190 -9.03 -26.75 5.44
N LEU A 191 -8.83 -26.52 4.13
CA LEU A 191 -9.72 -25.71 3.30
C LEU A 191 -11.15 -26.26 3.30
N ARG A 192 -11.31 -27.56 3.07
CA ARG A 192 -12.62 -28.22 3.03
C ARG A 192 -13.37 -28.10 4.37
N ASN A 193 -12.69 -28.31 5.49
CA ASN A 193 -13.30 -28.21 6.82
C ASN A 193 -13.72 -26.78 7.15
N SER A 194 -12.86 -25.80 6.84
CA SER A 194 -13.19 -24.39 7.04
C SER A 194 -14.33 -23.95 6.12
N LEU A 195 -14.35 -24.31 4.84
CA LEU A 195 -15.44 -23.90 3.92
C LEU A 195 -16.78 -24.55 4.25
N ARG A 196 -16.79 -25.81 4.70
CA ARG A 196 -18.02 -26.51 5.11
C ARG A 196 -18.74 -25.81 6.27
N SER A 197 -18.01 -25.18 7.18
CA SER A 197 -18.65 -24.45 8.30
C SER A 197 -19.39 -23.19 7.84
N PHE A 198 -19.09 -22.65 6.66
CA PHE A 198 -19.74 -21.46 6.13
C PHE A 198 -21.02 -21.75 5.31
N ASN A 199 -21.30 -23.02 4.99
CA ASN A 199 -22.50 -23.47 4.26
C ASN A 199 -22.70 -22.79 2.89
N GLU A 200 -21.62 -22.38 2.24
CA GLU A 200 -21.61 -21.79 0.90
C GLU A 200 -21.28 -22.84 -0.17
N ASN A 201 -21.80 -22.65 -1.38
CA ASN A 201 -21.46 -23.52 -2.52
C ASN A 201 -20.00 -23.28 -2.93
N PHE A 202 -19.17 -24.32 -2.85
CA PHE A 202 -17.78 -24.30 -3.31
C PHE A 202 -17.47 -25.51 -4.19
N GLN A 203 -16.49 -25.36 -5.07
CA GLN A 203 -15.91 -26.43 -5.86
C GLN A 203 -14.43 -26.54 -5.54
N ILE A 204 -13.94 -27.75 -5.28
CA ILE A 204 -12.51 -28.03 -5.14
C ILE A 204 -12.01 -28.56 -6.49
N ILE A 205 -10.93 -27.97 -6.98
CA ILE A 205 -10.21 -28.41 -8.18
C ILE A 205 -8.83 -28.86 -7.73
N GLU A 206 -8.54 -30.15 -7.88
CA GLU A 206 -7.22 -30.70 -7.60
C GLU A 206 -6.36 -30.56 -8.87
N LEU A 207 -5.17 -29.98 -8.71
CA LEU A 207 -4.19 -29.85 -9.79
C LEU A 207 -3.23 -31.03 -9.69
N SER A 208 -3.30 -31.94 -10.67
CA SER A 208 -2.45 -33.13 -10.82
C SER A 208 -1.09 -32.82 -11.40
#